data_AF-A0A935AKJ2-F1
#
_entry.id   AF-A0A935AKJ2-F1
#
_cell.length_a   1.000
_cell.length_b   1.000
_cell.length_c   1.000
_cell.angle_alpha   90.00
_cell.angle_beta   90.00
_cell.angle_gamma   90.00
#
_symmetry.space_group_name_H-M   'P 1'
#
loop_
_entity.id
_entity.type
_entity.pdbx_description
1 polymer ?
#
loop_
_entity_poly.entity_id
_entity_poly.type
_entity_poly.pdbx_seq_one_letter_code
_entity_poly.pdbx_strand_id
1 'polypeptide(L)'
;MAKLSSLFKFEGTLDDFTVVKKTGVVKRKGGLSKERIATDPNLSRIRENNMEFGMLAASSKVVREAFKDLKQGIRVQYLTSRLSKVMTQIKNLDTTSDRGYRQVALGIQGAEGKNALKGFSFNGTKSLSAVLQKPMELDTVTGKVTINGLAPSFDTLGGIGANMVGFKAYWAKIDFATGAYVVSQSNQVKLALDPTVSNVELTHTTPPTGTGINVFVLSIVFYQTVNGADYPPSKWSAQRRRHHRSTVVMKTMIELIRTYQDEITTGSIFFNDVEICRSIELPWAHNAPNMSCIPEGEYSLQHRHTEKFGDHLLVENVPGRTWILFHPANHAKKELRGCIAPVMEIRGQYGMHSRMALNILLRNIKLTGIHFCHLKISSHENTHGAVGSPHAKIFQST
;
A
#
# COMPACT_ATOMS: atom_id res chain seq x y z
N MET A 1 -2.84 24.83 33.68
CA MET A 1 -3.15 23.45 34.13
C MET A 1 -2.05 22.99 35.08
N ALA A 2 -2.42 22.44 36.23
CA ALA A 2 -1.47 21.86 37.18
C ALA A 2 -0.89 20.54 36.64
N LYS A 3 0.41 20.33 36.82
CA LYS A 3 1.13 19.10 36.49
C LYS A 3 1.58 18.43 37.78
N LEU A 4 1.41 17.13 37.91
CA LEU A 4 1.88 16.39 39.09
C LEU A 4 3.39 16.17 39.00
N SER A 5 4.15 16.74 39.94
CA SER A 5 5.55 16.38 40.21
C SER A 5 5.54 15.33 41.31
N SER A 6 5.95 14.10 41.04
CA SER A 6 5.96 13.02 42.03
C SER A 6 7.21 12.15 41.93
N LEU A 7 7.70 11.71 43.10
CA LEU A 7 8.79 10.73 43.26
C LEU A 7 8.35 9.31 42.85
N PHE A 8 7.04 9.03 42.78
CA PHE A 8 6.48 7.72 42.46
C PHE A 8 5.63 7.77 41.19
N LYS A 9 5.62 6.68 40.41
CA LYS A 9 4.76 6.53 39.23
C LYS A 9 3.41 5.95 39.66
N PHE A 10 2.35 6.75 39.58
CA PHE A 10 0.98 6.29 39.77
C PHE A 10 0.24 6.25 38.43
N GLU A 11 -0.45 5.15 38.15
CA GLU A 11 -1.33 5.00 36.98
C GLU A 11 -2.73 4.61 37.46
N GLY A 12 -3.75 5.42 37.15
CA GLY A 12 -5.14 5.09 37.49
C GLY A 12 -6.02 6.28 37.89
N THR A 13 -7.19 5.96 38.44
CA THR A 13 -8.16 6.90 39.02
C THR A 13 -8.08 6.80 40.54
N LEU A 14 -7.91 7.94 41.20
CA LEU A 14 -7.98 8.06 42.66
C LEU A 14 -9.14 9.01 42.98
N ASP A 15 -10.22 8.43 43.49
CA ASP A 15 -11.47 9.15 43.79
C ASP A 15 -11.96 9.96 42.55
N ASP A 16 -12.21 11.26 42.71
CA ASP A 16 -12.60 12.14 41.62
C ASP A 16 -11.45 12.59 40.71
N PHE A 17 -10.22 12.11 40.89
CA PHE A 17 -9.06 12.55 40.10
C PHE A 17 -8.53 11.43 39.19
N THR A 18 -8.29 11.77 37.93
CA THR A 18 -7.65 10.87 36.96
C THR A 18 -6.41 11.51 36.36
N VAL A 19 -5.30 10.77 36.34
CA VAL A 19 -4.03 11.21 35.76
C VAL A 19 -3.94 10.77 34.29
N VAL A 20 -3.85 11.72 33.37
CA VAL A 20 -3.69 11.42 31.94
C VAL A 20 -2.26 10.99 31.65
N LYS A 21 -2.05 9.67 31.44
CA LYS A 21 -0.74 9.00 31.25
C LYS A 21 0.20 9.68 30.25
N LYS A 22 -0.35 10.30 29.20
CA LYS A 22 0.44 10.89 28.10
C LYS A 22 0.96 12.30 28.41
N THR A 23 0.33 13.02 29.33
CA THR A 23 0.62 14.44 29.58
C THR A 23 0.94 14.76 31.04
N GLY A 24 0.70 13.84 31.98
CA GLY A 24 0.86 14.08 33.42
C GLY A 24 -0.16 15.07 34.00
N VAL A 25 -1.19 15.41 33.22
CA VAL A 25 -2.26 16.33 33.64
C VAL A 25 -3.23 15.58 34.53
N VAL A 26 -3.48 16.13 35.71
CA VAL A 26 -4.52 15.66 36.62
C VAL A 26 -5.84 16.34 36.24
N LYS A 27 -6.90 15.56 36.04
CA LYS A 27 -8.25 16.05 35.77
C LYS A 27 -9.20 15.55 36.85
N ARG A 28 -10.10 16.42 37.33
CA ARG A 28 -11.30 15.92 38.01
C ARG A 28 -12.14 15.10 37.04
N LYS A 29 -12.88 14.13 37.54
CA LYS A 29 -13.86 13.32 36.81
C LYS A 29 -14.98 14.25 36.36
N GLY A 30 -14.79 14.87 35.19
CA GLY A 30 -15.80 15.67 34.53
C GLY A 30 -16.73 14.77 33.72
N GLY A 31 -18.04 14.97 33.86
CA GLY A 31 -19.06 14.23 33.12
C GLY A 31 -20.39 14.18 33.86
N LEU A 32 -21.45 13.82 33.15
CA LEU A 32 -22.76 13.54 33.74
C LEU A 32 -22.74 12.13 34.37
N SER A 33 -23.34 11.94 35.55
CA SER A 33 -23.45 10.61 36.17
C SER A 33 -24.35 9.70 35.33
N LYS A 34 -24.14 8.37 35.43
CA LYS A 34 -24.92 7.39 34.69
C LYS A 34 -26.40 7.46 35.08
N GLU A 35 -26.66 7.65 36.36
CA GLU A 35 -27.99 7.78 36.95
C GLU A 35 -28.71 9.01 36.40
N ARG A 36 -28.00 10.14 36.31
CA ARG A 36 -28.55 11.37 35.71
C ARG A 36 -28.83 11.19 34.22
N ILE A 37 -27.92 10.57 33.47
CA ILE A 37 -28.16 10.27 32.05
C ILE A 37 -29.39 9.37 31.88
N ALA A 38 -29.66 8.45 32.81
CA ALA A 38 -30.81 7.56 32.73
C ALA A 38 -32.14 8.28 33.02
N THR A 39 -32.19 9.20 33.98
CA THR A 39 -33.45 9.76 34.52
C THR A 39 -33.78 11.16 34.02
N ASP A 40 -32.80 12.02 33.75
CA ASP A 40 -33.02 13.44 33.45
C ASP A 40 -33.74 13.62 32.08
N PRO A 41 -34.93 14.24 32.01
CA PRO A 41 -35.66 14.45 30.75
C PRO A 41 -34.86 15.26 29.72
N ASN A 42 -34.02 16.20 30.16
CA ASN A 42 -33.21 17.05 29.28
C ASN A 42 -32.09 16.29 28.58
N LEU A 43 -31.77 15.08 29.06
CA LEU A 43 -30.74 14.20 28.49
C LEU A 43 -31.30 13.08 27.60
N SER A 44 -32.59 13.14 27.25
CA SER A 44 -33.25 12.22 26.30
C SER A 44 -32.44 12.01 25.01
N ARG A 45 -31.97 13.11 24.40
CA ARG A 45 -31.12 13.07 23.20
C ARG A 45 -29.80 12.34 23.39
N ILE A 46 -29.21 12.39 24.58
CA ILE A 46 -27.97 11.64 24.89
C ILE A 46 -28.29 10.14 24.97
N ARG A 47 -29.42 9.77 25.59
CA ARG A 47 -29.86 8.37 25.66
C ARG A 47 -30.13 7.79 24.27
N GLU A 48 -30.87 8.50 23.44
CA GLU A 48 -31.13 8.14 22.04
C GLU A 48 -29.83 7.89 21.27
N ASN A 49 -28.89 8.85 21.32
CA ASN A 49 -27.61 8.69 20.65
C ASN A 49 -26.83 7.48 21.20
N ASN A 50 -26.82 7.26 22.52
CA ASN A 50 -26.13 6.14 23.14
C ASN A 50 -26.70 4.78 22.70
N MET A 51 -28.02 4.67 22.55
CA MET A 51 -28.65 3.45 22.02
C MET A 51 -28.20 3.17 20.58
N GLU A 52 -28.28 4.18 19.70
CA GLU A 52 -27.78 4.05 18.33
C GLU A 52 -26.28 3.72 18.30
N PHE A 53 -25.45 4.33 19.15
CA PHE A 53 -24.01 4.02 19.23
C PHE A 53 -23.72 2.57 19.66
N GLY A 54 -24.46 2.05 20.64
CA GLY A 54 -24.33 0.65 21.06
C GLY A 54 -24.67 -0.32 19.93
N MET A 55 -25.77 -0.05 19.22
CA MET A 55 -26.22 -0.80 18.05
C MET A 55 -25.18 -0.76 16.91
N LEU A 56 -24.62 0.41 16.61
CA LEU A 56 -23.55 0.59 15.61
C LEU A 56 -22.27 -0.19 15.97
N ALA A 57 -21.89 -0.21 17.24
CA ALA A 57 -20.74 -0.97 17.72
C ALA A 57 -20.95 -2.48 17.56
N ALA A 58 -22.15 -2.98 17.87
CA ALA A 58 -22.55 -4.38 17.69
C ALA A 58 -22.53 -4.78 16.20
N SER A 59 -23.16 -3.99 15.32
CA SER A 59 -23.13 -4.26 13.86
C SER A 59 -21.72 -4.23 13.27
N SER A 60 -20.90 -3.27 13.71
CA SER A 60 -19.50 -3.21 13.31
C SER A 60 -18.72 -4.45 13.79
N LYS A 61 -19.07 -5.01 14.96
CA LYS A 61 -18.45 -6.24 15.50
C LYS A 61 -18.79 -7.43 14.62
N VAL A 62 -20.05 -7.61 14.22
CA VAL A 62 -20.49 -8.73 13.37
C VAL A 62 -19.65 -8.81 12.08
N VAL A 63 -19.47 -7.69 11.37
CA VAL A 63 -18.62 -7.66 10.17
C VAL A 63 -17.16 -8.02 10.48
N ARG A 64 -16.62 -7.53 11.60
CA ARG A 64 -15.25 -7.83 12.01
C ARG A 64 -15.04 -9.30 12.37
N GLU A 65 -16.05 -9.96 12.93
CA GLU A 65 -16.01 -11.37 13.30
C GLU A 65 -16.20 -12.26 12.08
N ALA A 66 -17.16 -11.93 11.19
CA ALA A 66 -17.37 -12.63 9.92
C ALA A 66 -16.08 -12.71 9.09
N PHE A 67 -15.29 -11.65 9.10
CA PHE A 67 -14.03 -11.61 8.35
C PHE A 67 -12.78 -11.62 9.25
N LYS A 68 -12.82 -12.31 10.40
CA LYS A 68 -11.67 -12.38 11.32
C LYS A 68 -10.44 -13.03 10.68
N ASP A 69 -10.63 -13.98 9.77
CA ASP A 69 -9.55 -14.72 9.11
C ASP A 69 -8.76 -13.84 8.13
N LEU A 70 -9.37 -12.77 7.59
CA LEU A 70 -8.63 -11.76 6.80
C LEU A 70 -7.53 -11.06 7.61
N LYS A 71 -7.61 -11.06 8.94
CA LYS A 71 -6.74 -10.27 9.81
C LYS A 71 -5.45 -10.98 10.21
N GLN A 72 -5.25 -12.25 9.82
CA GLN A 72 -4.02 -12.96 10.14
C GLN A 72 -2.83 -12.28 9.40
N GLY A 73 -2.13 -11.36 10.09
CA GLY A 73 -0.90 -10.72 9.62
C GLY A 73 -0.92 -9.19 9.40
N ILE A 74 -2.08 -8.52 9.40
CA ILE A 74 -2.18 -7.07 9.08
C ILE A 74 -2.66 -6.25 10.29
N ARG A 75 -1.89 -5.24 10.69
CA ARG A 75 -2.31 -4.25 11.70
C ARG A 75 -3.29 -3.27 11.06
N VAL A 76 -4.57 -3.57 11.13
CA VAL A 76 -5.61 -2.72 10.56
C VAL A 76 -5.94 -1.56 11.50
N GLN A 77 -5.19 -0.46 11.39
CA GLN A 77 -5.46 0.74 12.19
C GLN A 77 -6.87 1.27 11.88
N TYR A 78 -7.59 1.68 12.92
CA TYR A 78 -8.89 2.36 12.81
C TYR A 78 -9.99 1.55 12.10
N LEU A 79 -9.88 0.22 11.99
CA LEU A 79 -10.91 -0.61 11.35
C LEU A 79 -12.30 -0.40 11.98
N THR A 80 -12.35 -0.43 13.31
CA THR A 80 -13.58 -0.26 14.08
C THR A 80 -14.23 1.09 13.78
N SER A 81 -13.49 2.20 13.84
CA SER A 81 -14.06 3.53 13.60
C SER A 81 -14.50 3.73 12.14
N ARG A 82 -13.75 3.19 11.18
CA ARG A 82 -14.12 3.22 9.76
C ARG A 82 -15.39 2.43 9.48
N LEU A 83 -15.53 1.23 10.04
CA LEU A 83 -16.77 0.46 9.95
C LEU A 83 -17.92 1.18 10.63
N SER A 84 -17.73 1.73 11.83
CA SER A 84 -18.79 2.47 12.52
C SER A 84 -19.25 3.69 11.73
N LYS A 85 -18.37 4.37 10.99
CA LYS A 85 -18.78 5.45 10.06
C LYS A 85 -19.73 4.94 8.97
N VAL A 86 -19.41 3.80 8.36
CA VAL A 86 -20.28 3.18 7.34
C VAL A 86 -21.61 2.72 7.94
N MET A 87 -21.58 2.09 9.13
CA MET A 87 -22.80 1.69 9.84
C MET A 87 -23.68 2.90 10.18
N THR A 88 -23.09 4.04 10.53
CA THR A 88 -23.84 5.29 10.76
C THR A 88 -24.54 5.76 9.49
N GLN A 89 -23.86 5.70 8.34
CA GLN A 89 -24.47 6.04 7.05
C GLN A 89 -25.66 5.13 6.75
N ILE A 90 -25.50 3.82 6.93
CA ILE A 90 -26.57 2.84 6.69
C ILE A 90 -27.74 3.05 7.66
N LYS A 91 -27.48 3.21 8.96
CA LYS A 91 -28.49 3.44 9.99
C LYS A 91 -29.31 4.72 9.71
N ASN A 92 -28.72 5.74 9.10
CA ASN A 92 -29.46 6.95 8.73
C ASN A 92 -30.44 6.74 7.57
N LEU A 93 -30.37 5.62 6.84
CA LEU A 93 -31.31 5.23 5.79
C LEU A 93 -32.53 4.46 6.34
N ASP A 94 -32.55 4.17 7.64
CA ASP A 94 -33.75 3.69 8.30
C ASP A 94 -34.75 4.85 8.45
N THR A 95 -35.79 4.83 7.62
CA THR A 95 -36.89 5.80 7.63
C THR A 95 -38.11 5.31 8.41
N THR A 96 -38.07 4.09 8.95
CA THR A 96 -39.18 3.48 9.68
C THR A 96 -39.08 3.73 11.17
N SER A 97 -37.88 3.64 11.74
CA SER A 97 -37.69 3.78 13.19
C SER A 97 -37.54 5.24 13.63
N ASP A 98 -38.06 5.54 14.81
CA ASP A 98 -37.81 6.82 15.48
C ASP A 98 -36.33 7.01 15.82
N ARG A 99 -35.94 8.28 16.02
CA ARG A 99 -34.60 8.64 16.48
C ARG A 99 -34.26 7.90 17.78
N GLY A 100 -33.03 7.39 17.87
CA GLY A 100 -32.60 6.58 19.01
C GLY A 100 -32.79 5.08 18.79
N TYR A 101 -33.71 4.69 17.90
CA TYR A 101 -34.07 3.30 17.62
C TYR A 101 -33.76 2.87 16.18
N ARG A 102 -33.25 3.77 15.35
CA ARG A 102 -32.85 3.45 13.98
C ARG A 102 -31.81 2.34 13.92
N GLN A 103 -31.98 1.45 12.96
CA GLN A 103 -31.22 0.20 12.87
C GLN A 103 -30.49 0.08 11.53
N VAL A 104 -29.26 -0.43 11.58
CA VAL A 104 -28.53 -0.86 10.37
C VAL A 104 -29.32 -1.96 9.64
N ALA A 105 -29.98 -2.86 10.38
CA ALA A 105 -30.71 -4.00 9.80
C ALA A 105 -31.85 -3.59 8.86
N LEU A 106 -32.48 -2.44 9.12
CA LEU A 106 -33.52 -1.88 8.24
C LEU A 106 -32.86 -1.05 7.13
N GLY A 107 -31.94 -0.15 7.47
CA GLY A 107 -31.26 0.71 6.49
C GLY A 107 -30.46 -0.07 5.42
N ILE A 108 -30.00 -1.28 5.71
CA ILE A 108 -29.21 -2.11 4.79
C ILE A 108 -30.05 -2.83 3.72
N GLN A 109 -31.38 -2.88 3.88
CA GLN A 109 -32.24 -3.63 2.96
C GLN A 109 -32.30 -2.99 1.57
N GLY A 110 -32.29 -1.65 1.54
CA GLY A 110 -32.29 -0.85 0.31
C GLY A 110 -30.98 -0.88 -0.47
N ALA A 111 -31.04 -0.49 -1.75
CA ALA A 111 -29.87 -0.44 -2.63
C ALA A 111 -28.80 0.54 -2.11
N GLU A 112 -29.20 1.69 -1.59
CA GLU A 112 -28.28 2.69 -1.02
C GLU A 112 -27.52 2.17 0.19
N GLY A 113 -28.19 1.44 1.09
CA GLY A 113 -27.54 0.81 2.23
C GLY A 113 -26.50 -0.20 1.80
N LYS A 114 -26.82 -1.06 0.81
CA LYS A 114 -25.88 -2.03 0.24
C LYS A 114 -24.68 -1.32 -0.43
N ASN A 115 -24.95 -0.22 -1.14
CA ASN A 115 -23.91 0.58 -1.77
C ASN A 115 -22.96 1.24 -0.77
N ALA A 116 -23.41 1.57 0.45
CA ALA A 116 -22.55 2.14 1.49
C ALA A 116 -21.43 1.16 1.95
N LEU A 117 -21.66 -0.17 1.85
CA LEU A 117 -20.61 -1.18 2.09
C LEU A 117 -19.70 -1.39 0.88
N LYS A 118 -20.18 -1.09 -0.33
CA LYS A 118 -19.43 -1.31 -1.57
C LYS A 118 -18.17 -0.44 -1.59
N GLY A 119 -17.03 -1.05 -1.90
CA GLY A 119 -15.73 -0.36 -1.92
C GLY A 119 -15.07 -0.17 -0.56
N PHE A 120 -15.66 -0.66 0.53
CA PHE A 120 -15.00 -0.67 1.82
C PHE A 120 -13.71 -1.50 1.78
N SER A 121 -12.56 -0.85 2.00
CA SER A 121 -11.27 -1.55 2.12
C SER A 121 -10.96 -1.89 3.57
N PHE A 122 -10.75 -3.15 3.89
CA PHE A 122 -10.23 -3.54 5.21
C PHE A 122 -8.87 -2.87 5.47
N ASN A 123 -8.00 -2.74 4.45
CA ASN A 123 -6.77 -1.98 4.57
C ASN A 123 -7.02 -0.46 4.37
N GLY A 124 -6.89 0.34 5.43
CA GLY A 124 -7.11 1.79 5.34
C GLY A 124 -6.05 2.57 4.55
N THR A 125 -4.92 1.93 4.21
CA THR A 125 -3.81 2.58 3.49
C THR A 125 -3.84 2.37 1.98
N LYS A 126 -4.45 1.27 1.52
CA LYS A 126 -4.54 0.90 0.11
C LYS A 126 -5.97 0.45 -0.23
N SER A 127 -6.57 1.06 -1.24
CA SER A 127 -7.82 0.58 -1.82
C SER A 127 -7.56 -0.62 -2.74
N LEU A 128 -8.61 -1.41 -3.02
CA LEU A 128 -8.52 -2.51 -3.99
C LEU A 128 -8.09 -2.02 -5.38
N SER A 129 -8.70 -0.93 -5.86
CA SER A 129 -8.33 -0.28 -7.12
C SER A 129 -6.91 0.27 -7.15
N ALA A 130 -6.30 0.50 -5.99
CA ALA A 130 -4.90 0.88 -5.89
C ALA A 130 -3.96 -0.32 -5.77
N VAL A 131 -4.45 -1.56 -5.67
CA VAL A 131 -3.63 -2.77 -5.58
C VAL A 131 -3.78 -3.64 -6.82
N LEU A 132 -4.99 -3.73 -7.38
CA LEU A 132 -5.31 -4.49 -8.59
C LEU A 132 -5.75 -3.51 -9.67
N GLN A 133 -4.99 -3.43 -10.76
CA GLN A 133 -5.29 -2.60 -11.93
C GLN A 133 -6.07 -3.37 -13.02
N LYS A 134 -6.41 -4.63 -12.76
CA LYS A 134 -7.21 -5.46 -13.65
C LYS A 134 -8.67 -5.48 -13.23
N PRO A 135 -9.63 -5.41 -14.18
CA PRO A 135 -11.04 -5.66 -13.87
C PRO A 135 -11.25 -7.06 -13.28
N MET A 136 -12.19 -7.15 -12.35
CA MET A 136 -12.68 -8.42 -11.81
C MET A 136 -14.18 -8.53 -12.05
N GLU A 137 -14.65 -9.75 -12.24
CA GLU A 137 -16.05 -10.08 -12.38
C GLU A 137 -16.51 -10.92 -11.18
N LEU A 138 -17.70 -10.64 -10.66
CA LEU A 138 -18.32 -11.38 -9.56
C LEU A 138 -19.67 -11.92 -10.02
N ASP A 139 -19.83 -13.24 -9.98
CA ASP A 139 -21.13 -13.88 -10.05
C ASP A 139 -21.75 -13.89 -8.66
N THR A 140 -22.82 -13.11 -8.45
CA THR A 140 -23.49 -12.99 -7.15
C THR A 140 -24.34 -14.21 -6.76
N VAL A 141 -24.60 -15.14 -7.69
CA VAL A 141 -25.36 -16.38 -7.44
C VAL A 141 -24.42 -17.46 -6.89
N THR A 142 -23.24 -17.60 -7.49
CA THR A 142 -22.26 -18.64 -7.10
C THR A 142 -21.15 -18.10 -6.19
N GLY A 143 -20.99 -16.78 -6.12
CA GLY A 143 -19.86 -16.12 -5.46
C GLY A 143 -18.56 -16.21 -6.25
N LYS A 144 -18.56 -16.75 -7.47
CA LYS A 144 -17.36 -16.90 -8.29
C LYS A 144 -16.76 -15.53 -8.62
N VAL A 145 -15.45 -15.38 -8.38
CA VAL A 145 -14.68 -14.21 -8.82
C VAL A 145 -13.71 -14.60 -9.92
N THR A 146 -13.74 -13.87 -11.03
CA THR A 146 -12.87 -14.10 -12.18
C THR A 146 -12.03 -12.86 -12.48
N ILE A 147 -10.73 -13.06 -12.73
CA ILE A 147 -9.82 -12.03 -13.24
C ILE A 147 -9.12 -12.60 -14.47
N ASN A 148 -9.46 -12.08 -15.64
CA ASN A 148 -8.94 -12.58 -16.92
C ASN A 148 -7.68 -11.84 -17.34
N GLY A 149 -6.70 -12.59 -17.85
CA GLY A 149 -5.49 -12.08 -18.45
C GLY A 149 -4.63 -11.24 -17.51
N LEU A 150 -4.56 -11.61 -16.22
CA LEU A 150 -3.76 -10.91 -15.22
C LEU A 150 -2.28 -11.13 -15.47
N ALA A 151 -1.51 -10.06 -15.63
CA ALA A 151 -0.04 -10.08 -15.59
C ALA A 151 0.43 -9.55 -14.22
N PRO A 152 0.77 -10.40 -13.23
CA PRO A 152 0.95 -9.98 -11.85
C PRO A 152 1.91 -8.81 -11.61
N SER A 153 3.05 -8.73 -12.31
CA SER A 153 4.02 -7.64 -12.17
C SER A 153 3.51 -6.28 -12.69
N PHE A 154 2.56 -6.28 -13.62
CA PHE A 154 1.99 -5.06 -14.22
C PHE A 154 0.64 -4.67 -13.60
N ASP A 155 -0.19 -5.68 -13.35
CA ASP A 155 -1.58 -5.52 -12.96
C ASP A 155 -1.77 -5.52 -11.44
N THR A 156 -0.74 -5.86 -10.66
CA THR A 156 -0.77 -5.79 -9.19
C THR A 156 0.33 -4.91 -8.62
N LEU A 157 0.10 -4.36 -7.43
CA LEU A 157 1.09 -3.55 -6.72
C LEU A 157 1.65 -4.27 -5.51
N GLY A 158 2.66 -5.09 -5.82
CA GLY A 158 3.46 -5.85 -4.87
C GLY A 158 4.00 -5.03 -3.71
N GLY A 159 4.26 -5.71 -2.59
CA GLY A 159 5.09 -5.16 -1.52
C GLY A 159 6.57 -5.34 -1.83
N ILE A 160 7.42 -4.48 -1.26
CA ILE A 160 8.89 -4.66 -1.32
C ILE A 160 9.24 -6.05 -0.77
N GLY A 161 10.07 -6.79 -1.50
CA GLY A 161 10.51 -8.15 -1.13
C GLY A 161 9.50 -9.26 -1.41
N ALA A 162 8.34 -8.96 -2.02
CA ALA A 162 7.41 -10.00 -2.45
C ALA A 162 7.81 -10.57 -3.82
N ASN A 163 7.71 -11.88 -3.98
CA ASN A 163 7.90 -12.60 -5.26
C ASN A 163 6.65 -13.40 -5.69
N MET A 164 5.62 -13.49 -4.84
CA MET A 164 4.34 -14.10 -5.17
C MET A 164 3.17 -13.21 -4.74
N VAL A 165 2.05 -13.35 -5.44
CA VAL A 165 0.75 -12.77 -5.07
C VAL A 165 -0.29 -13.87 -4.94
N GLY A 166 -1.09 -13.83 -3.88
CA GLY A 166 -2.19 -14.74 -3.64
C GLY A 166 -3.53 -14.03 -3.59
N PHE A 167 -4.53 -14.68 -4.18
CA PHE A 167 -5.90 -14.24 -4.27
C PHE A 167 -6.81 -15.23 -3.56
N LYS A 168 -7.76 -14.72 -2.77
CA LYS A 168 -8.79 -15.52 -2.11
C LYS A 168 -10.06 -14.69 -1.92
N ALA A 169 -11.22 -15.26 -2.19
CA ALA A 169 -12.51 -14.62 -2.01
C ALA A 169 -13.21 -15.15 -0.75
N TYR A 170 -13.95 -14.26 -0.09
CA TYR A 170 -14.78 -14.55 1.07
C TYR A 170 -16.20 -14.09 0.77
N TRP A 171 -17.16 -14.94 1.06
CA TRP A 171 -18.57 -14.63 0.94
C TRP A 171 -19.23 -14.83 2.30
N ALA A 172 -19.67 -13.74 2.93
CA ALA A 172 -20.43 -13.78 4.16
C ALA A 172 -21.92 -13.52 3.90
N LYS A 173 -22.78 -14.33 4.50
CA LYS A 173 -24.19 -14.02 4.73
C LYS A 173 -24.29 -13.39 6.13
N ILE A 174 -24.73 -12.14 6.24
CA ILE A 174 -24.74 -11.39 7.50
C ILE A 174 -26.14 -10.88 7.80
N ASP A 175 -26.65 -11.26 8.97
CA ASP A 175 -27.89 -10.74 9.53
C ASP A 175 -27.57 -9.70 10.61
N PHE A 176 -27.83 -8.43 10.30
CA PHE A 176 -27.58 -7.32 11.22
C PHE A 176 -28.63 -7.18 12.34
N ALA A 177 -29.79 -7.82 12.20
CA ALA A 177 -30.83 -7.80 13.25
C ALA A 177 -30.48 -8.79 14.36
N THR A 178 -30.08 -10.00 13.99
CA THR A 178 -29.73 -11.07 14.95
C THR A 178 -28.25 -11.08 15.32
N GLY A 179 -27.40 -10.49 14.48
CA GLY A 179 -25.94 -10.57 14.59
C GLY A 179 -25.35 -11.91 14.13
N ALA A 180 -26.17 -12.78 13.54
CA ALA A 180 -25.72 -14.05 12.98
C ALA A 180 -24.96 -13.85 11.66
N TYR A 181 -23.99 -14.72 11.39
CA TYR A 181 -23.28 -14.72 10.12
C TYR A 181 -22.80 -16.14 9.75
N VAL A 182 -22.74 -16.42 8.45
CA VAL A 182 -22.14 -17.64 7.88
C VAL A 182 -21.19 -17.22 6.77
N VAL A 183 -20.00 -17.81 6.71
CA VAL A 183 -18.94 -17.42 5.78
C VAL A 183 -18.49 -18.62 4.97
N SER A 184 -18.45 -18.46 3.65
CA SER A 184 -17.82 -19.38 2.70
C SER A 184 -16.51 -18.77 2.21
N GLN A 185 -15.49 -19.60 2.01
CA GLN A 185 -14.17 -19.20 1.50
C GLN A 185 -13.92 -19.90 0.18
N SER A 186 -13.29 -19.21 -0.76
CA SER A 186 -12.91 -19.81 -2.04
C SER A 186 -11.63 -20.65 -1.93
N ASN A 187 -11.30 -21.37 -3.01
CA ASN A 187 -9.93 -21.79 -3.27
C ASN A 187 -8.97 -20.57 -3.27
N GLN A 188 -7.68 -20.82 -3.04
CA GLN A 188 -6.64 -19.83 -3.17
C GLN A 188 -5.91 -20.02 -4.50
N VAL A 189 -5.71 -18.93 -5.23
CA VAL A 189 -4.85 -18.90 -6.41
C VAL A 189 -3.60 -18.10 -6.06
N LYS A 190 -2.42 -18.69 -6.24
CA LYS A 190 -1.15 -18.01 -6.01
C LYS A 190 -0.36 -18.00 -7.32
N LEU A 191 0.15 -16.84 -7.69
CA LEU A 191 0.92 -16.60 -8.90
C LEU A 191 2.27 -15.96 -8.55
N ALA A 192 3.27 -16.21 -9.38
CA ALA A 192 4.53 -15.47 -9.32
C ALA A 192 4.27 -13.99 -9.66
N LEU A 193 5.00 -13.09 -9.00
CA LEU A 193 4.98 -11.66 -9.31
C LEU A 193 5.88 -11.38 -10.53
N ASP A 194 5.46 -11.89 -11.68
CA ASP A 194 6.19 -11.78 -12.93
C ASP A 194 5.22 -11.34 -14.06
N PRO A 195 5.70 -11.10 -15.31
CA PRO A 195 4.84 -10.61 -16.39
C PRO A 195 4.01 -11.73 -17.05
N THR A 196 4.05 -12.96 -16.55
CA THR A 196 3.32 -14.09 -17.13
C THR A 196 1.82 -13.88 -16.98
N VAL A 197 1.12 -13.89 -18.11
CA VAL A 197 -0.33 -13.71 -18.14
C VAL A 197 -1.01 -14.98 -17.65
N SER A 198 -1.93 -14.85 -16.70
CA SER A 198 -2.71 -15.96 -16.14
C SER A 198 -4.12 -15.52 -15.76
N ASN A 199 -5.08 -16.44 -15.80
CA ASN A 199 -6.42 -16.21 -15.28
C ASN A 199 -6.48 -16.58 -13.80
N VAL A 200 -7.23 -15.81 -13.02
CA VAL A 200 -7.54 -16.12 -11.62
C VAL A 200 -9.02 -16.47 -11.52
N GLU A 201 -9.30 -17.69 -11.08
CA GLU A 201 -10.66 -18.15 -10.78
C GLU A 201 -10.79 -18.56 -9.31
N LEU A 202 -11.69 -17.89 -8.60
CA LEU A 202 -11.98 -18.13 -7.20
C LEU A 202 -13.42 -18.63 -7.10
N THR A 203 -13.58 -19.87 -6.66
CA THR A 203 -14.85 -20.60 -6.60
C THR A 203 -15.16 -21.00 -5.17
N HIS A 204 -16.44 -20.89 -4.80
CA HIS A 204 -16.96 -21.39 -3.53
C HIS A 204 -17.60 -22.75 -3.75
N THR A 205 -17.30 -23.73 -2.90
CA THR A 205 -17.91 -25.07 -2.98
C THR A 205 -19.41 -25.02 -2.72
N THR A 206 -19.83 -24.20 -1.76
CA THR A 206 -21.24 -23.98 -1.41
C THR A 206 -21.48 -22.52 -1.02
N PRO A 207 -22.60 -21.91 -1.44
CA PRO A 207 -23.07 -20.64 -0.93
C PRO A 207 -23.32 -20.67 0.59
N PRO A 208 -23.01 -19.59 1.33
CA PRO A 208 -23.39 -19.47 2.73
C PRO A 208 -24.91 -19.34 2.86
N THR A 209 -25.50 -20.19 3.70
CA THR A 209 -26.95 -20.23 3.96
C THR A 209 -27.35 -19.32 5.13
N GLY A 210 -28.63 -18.98 5.23
CA GLY A 210 -29.18 -18.19 6.34
C GLY A 210 -29.88 -16.90 5.90
N THR A 211 -30.27 -16.08 6.88
CA THR A 211 -30.93 -14.78 6.68
C THR A 211 -29.93 -13.65 6.50
N GLY A 212 -30.40 -12.50 6.04
CA GLY A 212 -29.59 -11.28 5.91
C GLY A 212 -28.98 -11.06 4.52
N ILE A 213 -27.93 -10.24 4.47
CA ILE A 213 -27.33 -9.75 3.22
C ILE A 213 -26.09 -10.54 2.82
N ASN A 214 -25.84 -10.62 1.50
CA ASN A 214 -24.58 -11.15 0.96
C ASN A 214 -23.51 -10.05 0.95
N VAL A 215 -22.34 -10.36 1.52
CA VAL A 215 -21.16 -9.49 1.52
C VAL A 215 -19.98 -10.28 0.95
N PHE A 216 -19.43 -9.78 -0.16
CA PHE A 216 -18.28 -10.40 -0.83
C PHE A 216 -17.02 -9.58 -0.57
N VAL A 217 -15.91 -10.25 -0.29
CA VAL A 217 -14.60 -9.62 -0.03
C VAL A 217 -13.52 -10.35 -0.78
N LEU A 218 -12.77 -9.63 -1.61
CA LEU A 218 -11.54 -10.11 -2.23
C LEU A 218 -10.35 -9.80 -1.32
N SER A 219 -9.55 -10.83 -1.04
CA SER A 219 -8.27 -10.72 -0.35
C SER A 219 -7.14 -10.87 -1.35
N ILE A 220 -6.19 -9.94 -1.31
CA ILE A 220 -4.95 -9.96 -2.10
C ILE A 220 -3.81 -9.87 -1.09
N VAL A 221 -2.95 -10.88 -1.09
CA VAL A 221 -1.81 -10.99 -0.17
C VAL A 221 -0.55 -11.18 -0.99
N PHE A 222 0.49 -10.44 -0.64
CA PHE A 222 1.81 -10.60 -1.23
C PHE A 222 2.68 -11.43 -0.30
N TYR A 223 3.50 -12.31 -0.88
CA TYR A 223 4.37 -13.23 -0.14
C TYR A 223 5.79 -13.12 -0.66
N GLN A 224 6.74 -13.38 0.25
CA GLN A 224 8.07 -13.83 -0.13
C GLN A 224 8.10 -15.34 0.07
N THR A 225 8.07 -16.10 -1.02
CA THR A 225 8.19 -17.55 -0.99
C THR A 225 9.65 -17.94 -1.21
N VAL A 226 10.27 -18.61 -0.24
CA VAL A 226 11.65 -19.10 -0.31
C VAL A 226 11.62 -20.61 -0.02
N ASN A 227 12.14 -21.42 -0.94
CA ASN A 227 12.15 -22.89 -0.84
C ASN A 227 10.76 -23.50 -0.52
N GLY A 228 9.71 -22.94 -1.14
CA GLY A 228 8.33 -23.38 -0.93
C GLY A 228 7.65 -22.89 0.35
N ALA A 229 8.38 -22.24 1.27
CA ALA A 229 7.82 -21.64 2.47
C ALA A 229 7.44 -20.17 2.24
N ASP A 230 6.24 -19.79 2.69
CA ASP A 230 5.74 -18.42 2.57
C ASP A 230 6.07 -17.58 3.80
N TYR A 231 6.63 -16.40 3.54
CA TYR A 231 6.88 -15.39 4.54
C TYR A 231 6.08 -14.13 4.21
N PRO A 232 5.60 -13.40 5.23
CA PRO A 232 5.18 -12.02 5.01
C PRO A 232 6.36 -11.28 4.37
N PRO A 233 6.16 -10.56 3.25
CA PRO A 233 7.21 -9.74 2.66
C PRO A 233 7.73 -8.83 3.75
N SER A 234 9.06 -8.70 3.84
CA SER A 234 9.72 -8.07 4.98
C SER A 234 8.97 -6.80 5.37
N LYS A 235 8.25 -6.86 6.50
CA LYS A 235 7.89 -5.61 7.16
C LYS A 235 9.23 -4.98 7.44
N TRP A 236 9.39 -3.70 7.12
CA TRP A 236 10.41 -2.93 7.80
C TRP A 236 10.18 -3.18 9.28
N SER A 237 11.01 -4.04 9.86
CA SER A 237 11.07 -4.14 11.29
C SER A 237 11.64 -2.78 11.66
N ALA A 238 10.73 -1.86 11.97
CA ALA A 238 10.90 -0.96 13.09
C ALA A 238 11.09 -1.84 14.34
N GLN A 239 12.20 -2.61 14.34
CA GLN A 239 12.82 -3.12 15.51
C GLN A 239 13.16 -1.84 16.24
N ARG A 240 12.33 -1.55 17.23
CA ARG A 240 12.52 -0.48 18.20
C ARG A 240 13.87 -0.70 18.84
N ARG A 241 14.96 -0.30 18.20
CA ARG A 241 16.18 0.08 18.88
C ARG A 241 15.87 1.42 19.52
N ARG A 242 15.22 1.35 20.69
CA ARG A 242 15.46 2.33 21.73
C ARG A 242 16.94 2.19 22.07
N HIS A 243 17.82 2.86 21.34
CA HIS A 243 19.08 3.38 21.85
C HIS A 243 19.68 4.37 20.85
N HIS A 244 19.94 5.54 21.40
CA HIS A 244 20.76 6.66 20.92
C HIS A 244 20.37 7.35 19.61
N ARG A 245 20.02 8.64 19.79
CA ARG A 245 20.04 9.69 18.77
C ARG A 245 21.33 9.61 17.97
N SER A 246 21.24 9.10 16.75
CA SER A 246 22.14 9.42 15.64
C SER A 246 21.29 9.25 14.39
N THR A 247 20.95 10.37 13.77
CA THR A 247 20.02 10.46 12.63
C THR A 247 20.69 9.87 11.40
N VAL A 248 20.64 8.55 11.24
CA VAL A 248 20.87 7.92 9.94
C VAL A 248 19.54 7.98 9.20
N VAL A 249 19.41 8.95 8.30
CA VAL A 249 18.29 9.02 7.35
C VAL A 249 18.37 7.73 6.52
N MET A 250 17.37 6.86 6.68
CA MET A 250 17.27 5.66 5.85
C MET A 250 17.04 6.12 4.41
N LYS A 251 18.08 6.00 3.58
CA LYS A 251 18.09 6.47 2.18
C LYS A 251 17.41 5.41 1.32
N THR A 252 16.34 5.78 0.61
CA THR A 252 15.73 4.90 -0.41
C THR A 252 16.74 4.67 -1.52
N MET A 253 17.04 3.40 -1.85
CA MET A 253 18.05 3.04 -2.85
C MET A 253 17.38 2.58 -4.16
N ILE A 254 17.72 3.26 -5.24
CA ILE A 254 17.46 2.85 -6.62
C ILE A 254 18.79 2.37 -7.17
N GLU A 255 18.82 1.16 -7.72
CA GLU A 255 20.00 0.62 -8.38
C GLU A 255 19.68 0.41 -9.86
N LEU A 256 20.54 0.92 -10.73
CA LEU A 256 20.52 0.67 -12.16
C LEU A 256 21.75 -0.16 -12.51
N ILE A 257 21.50 -1.39 -12.95
CA ILE A 257 22.56 -2.29 -13.42
C ILE A 257 22.50 -2.32 -14.94
N ARG A 258 23.57 -1.86 -15.58
CA ARG A 258 23.67 -1.66 -17.02
C ARG A 258 24.32 -2.85 -17.73
N THR A 259 23.94 -2.95 -19.00
CA THR A 259 24.60 -3.74 -20.03
C THR A 259 24.91 -2.81 -21.19
N TYR A 260 26.20 -2.60 -21.47
CA TYR A 260 26.67 -1.77 -22.59
C TYR A 260 26.71 -2.56 -23.89
N GLN A 261 26.24 -1.92 -24.96
CA GLN A 261 26.34 -2.41 -26.34
C GLN A 261 26.74 -1.24 -27.23
N ASP A 262 27.28 -1.53 -28.41
CA ASP A 262 27.79 -0.50 -29.33
C ASP A 262 26.73 0.54 -29.71
N GLU A 263 25.48 0.10 -29.86
CA GLU A 263 24.40 0.91 -30.40
C GLU A 263 23.48 1.50 -29.32
N ILE A 264 23.47 0.93 -28.12
CA ILE A 264 22.54 1.27 -27.03
C ILE A 264 23.09 0.81 -25.68
N THR A 265 22.76 1.53 -24.61
CA THR A 265 22.95 1.02 -23.25
C THR A 265 21.59 0.60 -22.71
N THR A 266 21.50 -0.62 -22.18
CA THR A 266 20.29 -1.13 -21.53
C THR A 266 20.56 -1.38 -20.05
N GLY A 267 19.52 -1.54 -19.24
CA GLY A 267 19.73 -1.91 -17.85
C GLY A 267 18.48 -2.41 -17.14
N SER A 268 18.69 -2.99 -15.96
CA SER A 268 17.65 -3.36 -15.02
C SER A 268 17.62 -2.34 -13.89
N ILE A 269 16.44 -1.80 -13.59
CA ILE A 269 16.21 -0.83 -12.52
C ILE A 269 15.57 -1.54 -11.34
N PHE A 270 16.28 -1.53 -10.22
CA PHE A 270 15.86 -2.04 -8.94
C PHE A 270 15.46 -0.92 -8.00
N PHE A 271 14.42 -1.17 -7.21
CA PHE A 271 14.02 -0.31 -6.10
C PHE A 271 14.04 -1.13 -4.82
N ASN A 272 15.00 -0.85 -3.94
CA ASN A 272 15.29 -1.65 -2.74
C ASN A 272 15.36 -3.17 -3.07
N ASP A 273 16.28 -3.53 -3.97
CA ASP A 273 16.59 -4.91 -4.40
C ASP A 273 15.50 -5.66 -5.18
N VAL A 274 14.40 -5.00 -5.56
CA VAL A 274 13.35 -5.56 -6.44
C VAL A 274 13.45 -4.92 -7.81
N GLU A 275 13.63 -5.71 -8.87
CA GLU A 275 13.55 -5.21 -10.26
C GLU A 275 12.12 -4.75 -10.54
N ILE A 276 11.96 -3.47 -10.89
CA ILE A 276 10.64 -2.86 -11.12
C ILE A 276 10.43 -2.46 -12.58
N CYS A 277 11.51 -2.26 -13.33
CA CYS A 277 11.49 -1.99 -14.77
C CYS A 277 12.91 -2.10 -15.34
N ARG A 278 13.04 -1.92 -16.65
CA ARG A 278 14.32 -1.82 -17.37
C ARG A 278 14.60 -0.38 -17.79
N SER A 279 15.77 -0.12 -18.36
CA SER A 279 16.12 1.14 -18.99
C SER A 279 16.62 0.97 -20.42
N ILE A 280 16.41 2.02 -21.23
CA ILE A 280 17.17 2.28 -22.44
C ILE A 280 17.87 3.64 -22.32
N GLU A 281 19.09 3.71 -22.83
CA GLU A 281 19.98 4.86 -22.78
C GLU A 281 20.82 4.94 -24.07
N LEU A 282 21.44 6.10 -24.32
CA LEU A 282 22.46 6.19 -25.39
C LEU A 282 23.67 5.28 -25.07
N PRO A 283 24.42 4.81 -26.08
CA PRO A 283 25.66 4.08 -25.84
C PRO A 283 26.66 4.93 -25.04
N TRP A 284 27.61 4.28 -24.37
CA TRP A 284 28.69 4.99 -23.70
C TRP A 284 29.60 5.66 -24.73
N ALA A 285 29.76 6.98 -24.61
CA ALA A 285 30.62 7.77 -25.48
C ALA A 285 31.46 8.74 -24.63
N HIS A 286 32.21 8.20 -23.65
CA HIS A 286 33.11 8.96 -22.78
C HIS A 286 32.45 10.14 -22.06
N ASN A 287 31.20 9.97 -21.59
CA ASN A 287 30.39 11.03 -20.97
C ASN A 287 30.18 12.27 -21.89
N ALA A 288 30.28 12.10 -23.22
CA ALA A 288 30.10 13.19 -24.16
C ALA A 288 28.69 13.80 -24.07
N PRO A 289 28.57 15.14 -24.06
CA PRO A 289 27.29 15.79 -23.97
C PRO A 289 26.31 15.40 -25.08
N ASN A 290 25.07 15.09 -24.72
CA ASN A 290 23.97 14.76 -25.62
C ASN A 290 24.14 13.49 -26.46
N MET A 291 25.24 12.77 -26.30
CA MET A 291 25.58 11.60 -27.10
C MET A 291 25.87 10.34 -26.26
N SER A 292 26.15 10.51 -24.96
CA SER A 292 26.51 9.43 -24.05
C SER A 292 25.45 9.22 -22.97
N CYS A 293 25.28 7.98 -22.50
CA CYS A 293 24.79 7.75 -21.13
C CYS A 293 25.76 8.36 -20.10
N ILE A 294 25.27 8.68 -18.90
CA ILE A 294 26.11 9.24 -17.83
C ILE A 294 27.05 8.18 -17.22
N PRO A 295 28.13 8.56 -16.52
CA PRO A 295 29.06 7.60 -15.92
C PRO A 295 28.36 6.69 -14.90
N GLU A 296 29.01 5.57 -14.59
CA GLU A 296 28.67 4.79 -13.40
C GLU A 296 29.03 5.55 -12.13
N GLY A 297 28.41 5.16 -11.03
CA GLY A 297 28.64 5.77 -9.73
C GLY A 297 27.36 6.07 -8.99
N GLU A 298 27.47 6.97 -8.04
CA GLU A 298 26.45 7.26 -7.06
C GLU A 298 25.93 8.69 -7.21
N TYR A 299 24.61 8.82 -7.30
CA TYR A 299 23.91 10.07 -7.53
C TYR A 299 22.77 10.28 -6.53
N SER A 300 22.32 11.52 -6.43
CA SER A 300 21.06 11.88 -5.79
C SER A 300 19.97 12.03 -6.84
N LEU A 301 18.78 11.52 -6.53
CA LEU A 301 17.58 11.68 -7.34
C LEU A 301 16.61 12.61 -6.64
N GLN A 302 16.16 13.62 -7.37
CA GLN A 302 15.13 14.55 -6.93
C GLN A 302 13.85 14.34 -7.75
N HIS A 303 12.73 14.04 -7.10
CA HIS A 303 11.43 14.10 -7.75
C HIS A 303 11.02 15.56 -7.99
N ARG A 304 10.66 15.86 -9.24
CA ARG A 304 10.22 17.19 -9.68
C ARG A 304 8.96 17.09 -10.51
N HIS A 305 8.20 18.18 -10.48
CA HIS A 305 7.07 18.42 -11.37
C HIS A 305 7.30 19.72 -12.11
N THR A 306 7.11 19.73 -13.44
CA THR A 306 7.10 20.97 -14.25
C THR A 306 5.94 20.93 -15.22
N GLU A 307 5.43 22.10 -15.59
CA GLU A 307 4.32 22.24 -16.55
C GLU A 307 4.65 21.59 -17.91
N LYS A 308 5.91 21.71 -18.35
CA LYS A 308 6.38 21.19 -19.64
C LYS A 308 6.57 19.67 -19.67
N PHE A 309 7.05 19.06 -18.58
CA PHE A 309 7.49 17.66 -18.57
C PHE A 309 6.72 16.76 -17.60
N GLY A 310 5.78 17.31 -16.84
CA GLY A 310 5.05 16.58 -15.80
C GLY A 310 5.97 16.09 -14.68
N ASP A 311 5.58 14.99 -14.04
CA ASP A 311 6.40 14.33 -13.01
C ASP A 311 7.60 13.60 -13.64
N HIS A 312 8.80 13.86 -13.12
CA HIS A 312 10.05 13.23 -13.55
C HIS A 312 11.06 13.19 -12.41
N LEU A 313 12.17 12.46 -12.61
CA LEU A 313 13.30 12.45 -11.67
C LEU A 313 14.49 13.17 -12.30
N LEU A 314 15.13 14.05 -11.55
CA LEU A 314 16.41 14.67 -11.89
C LEU A 314 17.54 13.88 -11.24
N VAL A 315 18.57 13.52 -12.01
CA VAL A 315 19.85 13.03 -11.51
C VAL A 315 20.74 14.24 -11.20
N GLU A 316 21.03 14.44 -9.92
CA GLU A 316 21.82 15.57 -9.45
C GLU A 316 23.32 15.24 -9.42
N ASN A 317 24.15 16.28 -9.55
CA ASN A 317 25.61 16.21 -9.40
C ASN A 317 26.31 15.26 -10.39
N VAL A 318 25.80 15.15 -11.62
CA VAL A 318 26.49 14.40 -12.68
C VAL A 318 27.74 15.16 -13.11
N PRO A 319 28.94 14.56 -13.03
CA PRO A 319 30.18 15.24 -13.43
C PRO A 319 30.13 15.74 -14.88
N GLY A 320 30.33 17.04 -15.08
CA GLY A 320 30.37 17.67 -16.41
C GLY A 320 29.05 17.68 -17.18
N ARG A 321 27.93 17.30 -16.54
CA ARG A 321 26.61 17.19 -17.18
C ARG A 321 25.53 17.79 -16.29
N THR A 322 24.50 18.35 -16.91
CA THR A 322 23.32 18.90 -16.22
C THR A 322 22.06 18.38 -16.90
N TRP A 323 20.91 18.53 -16.23
CA TRP A 323 19.60 18.20 -16.79
C TRP A 323 19.46 16.75 -17.26
N ILE A 324 20.08 15.83 -16.52
CA ILE A 324 19.94 14.39 -16.76
C ILE A 324 18.70 13.91 -16.02
N LEU A 325 17.74 13.37 -16.77
CA LEU A 325 16.43 13.03 -16.23
C LEU A 325 16.13 11.53 -16.38
N PHE A 326 15.27 11.01 -15.52
CA PHE A 326 14.41 9.88 -15.86
C PHE A 326 13.15 10.42 -16.52
N HIS A 327 12.96 10.12 -17.79
CA HIS A 327 11.75 10.52 -18.53
C HIS A 327 11.31 9.45 -19.52
N PRO A 328 10.03 9.46 -19.95
CA PRO A 328 9.56 8.48 -20.91
C PRO A 328 10.23 8.71 -22.27
N ALA A 329 10.74 7.64 -22.87
CA ALA A 329 11.17 7.55 -24.25
C ALA A 329 11.14 6.08 -24.69
N ASN A 330 10.90 5.82 -25.97
CA ASN A 330 10.82 4.46 -26.52
C ASN A 330 11.94 4.17 -27.54
N HIS A 331 12.70 5.19 -27.95
CA HIS A 331 13.84 5.06 -28.84
C HIS A 331 15.02 5.95 -28.38
N ALA A 332 16.07 5.33 -27.86
CA ALA A 332 17.20 6.04 -27.24
C ALA A 332 17.80 7.13 -28.15
N LYS A 333 18.24 6.77 -29.37
CA LYS A 333 18.90 7.73 -30.29
C LYS A 333 18.04 8.88 -30.80
N LYS A 334 16.71 8.74 -30.79
CA LYS A 334 15.78 9.75 -31.34
C LYS A 334 15.25 10.69 -30.27
N GLU A 335 15.12 10.19 -29.04
CA GLU A 335 14.39 10.87 -27.98
C GLU A 335 15.27 11.23 -26.78
N LEU A 336 16.46 10.64 -26.64
CA LEU A 336 17.38 10.90 -25.53
C LEU A 336 18.58 11.75 -25.95
N ARG A 337 19.05 12.56 -24.99
CA ARG A 337 20.28 13.36 -25.07
C ARG A 337 21.17 13.11 -23.85
N GLY A 338 21.27 11.83 -23.48
CA GLY A 338 22.00 11.34 -22.30
C GLY A 338 21.15 11.18 -21.04
N CYS A 339 19.82 11.30 -21.16
CA CYS A 339 18.87 10.93 -20.11
C CYS A 339 18.68 9.40 -20.01
N ILE A 340 17.98 8.97 -18.96
CA ILE A 340 17.65 7.58 -18.68
C ILE A 340 16.16 7.36 -18.97
N ALA A 341 15.80 6.40 -19.82
CA ALA A 341 14.40 6.09 -20.09
C ALA A 341 13.99 4.76 -19.46
N PRO A 342 13.18 4.77 -18.37
CA PRO A 342 12.63 3.55 -17.83
C PRO A 342 11.58 2.97 -18.79
N VAL A 343 11.59 1.66 -18.98
CA VAL A 343 10.73 0.89 -19.91
C VAL A 343 10.33 -0.44 -19.26
N MET A 344 9.17 -1.00 -19.59
CA MET A 344 8.75 -2.29 -19.02
C MET A 344 9.35 -3.48 -19.78
N GLU A 345 9.66 -3.30 -21.06
CA GLU A 345 10.21 -4.32 -21.94
C GLU A 345 11.17 -3.68 -22.94
N ILE A 346 12.14 -4.46 -23.42
CA ILE A 346 13.08 -4.06 -24.47
C ILE A 346 12.89 -5.02 -25.65
N ARG A 347 12.66 -4.48 -26.85
CA ARG A 347 12.53 -5.23 -28.10
C ARG A 347 13.54 -4.71 -29.13
N GLY A 348 14.64 -5.44 -29.30
CA GLY A 348 15.78 -4.94 -30.07
C GLY A 348 16.30 -3.63 -29.46
N GLN A 349 16.35 -2.57 -30.27
CA GLN A 349 16.78 -1.23 -29.83
C GLN A 349 15.65 -0.35 -29.26
N TYR A 350 14.44 -0.89 -29.10
CA TYR A 350 13.26 -0.14 -28.67
C TYR A 350 12.84 -0.49 -27.25
N GLY A 351 12.40 0.52 -26.52
CA GLY A 351 11.77 0.38 -25.22
C GLY A 351 10.24 0.44 -25.32
N MET A 352 9.56 -0.39 -24.54
CA MET A 352 8.11 -0.45 -24.52
C MET A 352 7.55 0.08 -23.19
N HIS A 353 6.38 0.73 -23.25
CA HIS A 353 5.62 1.18 -22.08
C HIS A 353 6.37 2.14 -21.13
N SER A 354 7.19 3.05 -21.65
CA SER A 354 8.05 3.93 -20.83
C SER A 354 7.31 4.82 -19.82
N ARG A 355 6.10 5.30 -20.17
CA ARG A 355 5.25 6.05 -19.23
C ARG A 355 4.81 5.21 -18.04
N MET A 356 4.46 3.94 -18.27
CA MET A 356 4.07 3.01 -17.20
C MET A 356 5.27 2.75 -16.28
N ALA A 357 6.44 2.49 -16.86
CA ALA A 357 7.67 2.26 -16.11
C ALA A 357 8.06 3.46 -15.23
N LEU A 358 8.01 4.68 -15.79
CA LEU A 358 8.27 5.90 -15.01
C LEU A 358 7.23 6.08 -13.89
N ASN A 359 5.95 5.83 -14.17
CA ASN A 359 4.90 5.95 -13.17
C ASN A 359 5.07 4.96 -12.01
N ILE A 360 5.49 3.72 -12.29
CA ILE A 360 5.80 2.72 -11.25
C ILE A 360 6.96 3.24 -10.38
N LEU A 361 8.04 3.72 -10.99
CA LEU A 361 9.21 4.24 -10.28
C LEU A 361 8.83 5.45 -9.38
N LEU A 362 8.19 6.47 -9.97
CA LEU A 362 7.73 7.66 -9.26
C LEU A 362 6.77 7.33 -8.12
N ARG A 363 5.84 6.41 -8.35
CA ARG A 363 4.87 5.99 -7.33
C ARG A 363 5.57 5.29 -6.16
N ASN A 364 6.51 4.39 -6.43
CA ASN A 364 7.28 3.71 -5.39
C ASN A 364 8.08 4.73 -4.56
N ILE A 365 8.72 5.70 -5.19
CA ILE A 365 9.39 6.82 -4.50
C ILE A 365 8.41 7.60 -3.62
N LYS A 366 7.27 8.06 -4.16
CA LYS A 366 6.25 8.81 -3.42
C LYS A 366 5.74 8.05 -2.18
N LEU A 367 5.58 6.73 -2.28
CA LEU A 367 5.13 5.89 -1.16
C LEU A 367 6.13 5.80 -0.01
N THR A 368 7.42 6.08 -0.24
CA THR A 368 8.41 6.13 0.85
C THR A 368 8.27 7.37 1.73
N GLY A 369 7.58 8.41 1.24
CA GLY A 369 7.53 9.72 1.92
C GLY A 369 8.88 10.46 1.90
N ILE A 370 9.85 10.00 1.12
CA ILE A 370 11.19 10.57 1.00
C ILE A 370 11.26 11.36 -0.31
N HIS A 371 11.71 12.62 -0.24
CA HIS A 371 11.84 13.50 -1.40
C HIS A 371 13.17 13.34 -2.15
N PHE A 372 14.18 12.74 -1.51
CA PHE A 372 15.52 12.52 -2.07
C PHE A 372 15.86 11.04 -2.05
N CYS A 373 16.05 10.44 -3.22
CA CYS A 373 16.45 9.04 -3.34
C CYS A 373 17.92 8.95 -3.71
N HIS A 374 18.54 7.82 -3.39
CA HIS A 374 19.85 7.48 -3.90
C HIS A 374 19.71 6.72 -5.22
N LEU A 375 20.54 7.06 -6.20
CA LEU A 375 20.76 6.23 -7.38
C LEU A 375 22.17 5.68 -7.34
N LYS A 376 22.30 4.36 -7.44
CA LYS A 376 23.57 3.68 -7.72
C LYS A 376 23.50 3.13 -9.14
N ILE A 377 24.50 3.47 -9.96
CA ILE A 377 24.64 2.96 -11.32
C ILE A 377 25.89 2.10 -11.37
N SER A 378 25.73 0.88 -11.87
CA SER A 378 26.82 -0.10 -12.05
C SER A 378 26.56 -0.91 -13.33
N SER A 379 27.50 -1.77 -13.72
CA SER A 379 27.30 -2.79 -14.74
C SER A 379 27.67 -4.17 -14.22
N HIS A 380 27.16 -5.22 -14.85
CA HIS A 380 27.65 -6.57 -14.58
C HIS A 380 29.12 -6.67 -15.01
N GLU A 381 30.01 -7.13 -14.11
CA GLU A 381 31.39 -7.41 -14.47
C GLU A 381 31.43 -8.43 -15.63
N ASN A 382 31.89 -8.00 -16.80
CA ASN A 382 32.17 -8.92 -17.89
C ASN A 382 33.35 -9.82 -17.50
N THR A 383 33.06 -11.04 -17.08
CA THR A 383 33.99 -12.16 -17.21
C THR A 383 34.15 -12.45 -18.70
N HIS A 384 34.98 -11.70 -19.42
CA HIS A 384 35.77 -12.10 -20.59
C HIS A 384 36.44 -10.86 -21.22
N GLY A 385 37.78 -10.86 -21.24
CA GLY A 385 38.59 -10.14 -22.23
C GLY A 385 38.83 -8.66 -21.94
N ALA A 386 40.09 -8.32 -21.63
CA ALA A 386 40.57 -6.97 -21.43
C ALA A 386 40.35 -6.04 -22.64
N VAL A 387 39.69 -4.89 -22.43
CA VAL A 387 40.12 -3.56 -22.91
C VAL A 387 39.61 -2.54 -21.88
N GLY A 388 40.53 -1.82 -21.25
CA GLY A 388 40.31 -1.12 -19.98
C GLY A 388 39.48 0.17 -20.04
N SER A 389 38.91 0.50 -18.88
CA SER A 389 38.62 1.88 -18.47
C SER A 389 39.50 2.21 -17.25
N PRO A 390 40.16 3.38 -17.21
CA PRO A 390 41.19 3.69 -16.22
C PRO A 390 40.55 3.98 -14.86
N HIS A 391 40.63 3.02 -13.95
CA HIS A 391 40.47 3.28 -12.53
C HIS A 391 41.67 4.10 -12.04
N ALA A 392 41.47 5.41 -11.87
CA ALA A 392 42.31 6.19 -10.97
C ALA A 392 42.05 5.71 -9.53
N LYS A 393 42.88 4.78 -9.05
CA LYS A 393 42.99 4.39 -7.65
C LYS A 393 44.16 5.15 -7.03
N ILE A 394 43.88 6.14 -6.19
CA ILE A 394 44.84 6.65 -5.21
C ILE A 394 44.68 5.76 -3.96
N PHE A 395 45.76 5.10 -3.54
CA PHE A 395 45.86 4.51 -2.19
C PHE A 395 46.77 5.40 -1.32
N GLN A 396 46.50 5.37 -0.02
CA GLN A 396 46.83 6.37 1.02
C GLN A 396 48.31 6.63 1.38
N SER A 397 48.45 7.74 2.11
CA SER A 397 49.52 8.24 2.99
C SER A 397 50.65 7.32 3.45
N THR A 398 51.87 7.87 3.42
CA THR A 398 52.63 8.28 4.62
C THR A 398 53.27 9.63 4.36
#